data_AF-A0A059KFV6-F1
#
_entry.id   AF-A0A059KFV6-F1
#
_cell.length_a   1.000
_cell.length_b   1.000
_cell.length_c   1.000
_cell.angle_alpha   90.00
_cell.angle_beta   90.00
_cell.angle_gamma   90.00
#
_symmetry.space_group_name_H-M   'P 1'
#
loop_
_entity.id
_entity.type
_entity.pdbx_description
1 polymer ?
#
loop_
_entity_poly.entity_id
_entity_poly.type
_entity_poly.pdbx_seq_one_letter_code
_entity_poly.pdbx_strand_id
1 'polypeptide(L)'
;MSLRRLAVVLGCYLLSGWALLASLMLAGGLMVMDRGQPLAMAGGALVLLAWICHLMMSLNWVLDRRMGRGIPVVGTLAALGSALLWPWVFPWDARSDLNELLSASSLGLVLALPSVLLALWLLRFHGLRLGGRVR
;
A
#
# COMPACT_ATOMS: atom_id res chain seq x y z
N MET A 1 4.63 -2.27 -26.25
CA MET A 1 3.80 -1.49 -25.30
C MET A 1 4.12 -1.74 -23.82
N SER A 2 4.71 -2.88 -23.44
CA SER A 2 5.07 -3.21 -22.05
C SER A 2 6.12 -2.28 -21.42
N LEU A 3 7.10 -1.82 -22.20
CA LEU A 3 8.24 -1.03 -21.67
C LEU A 3 7.83 0.31 -21.04
N ARG A 4 6.88 1.04 -21.66
CA ARG A 4 6.37 2.31 -21.12
C ARG A 4 5.62 2.11 -19.80
N ARG A 5 4.78 1.06 -19.74
CA ARG A 5 4.02 0.72 -18.51
C ARG A 5 4.96 0.28 -17.40
N LEU A 6 5.97 -0.53 -17.73
CA LEU A 6 7.01 -0.94 -16.80
C LEU A 6 7.78 0.27 -16.25
N ALA A 7 8.16 1.23 -17.11
CA ALA A 7 8.82 2.45 -16.68
C ALA A 7 7.97 3.29 -15.72
N VAL A 8 6.65 3.39 -15.97
CA VAL A 8 5.72 4.07 -15.05
C VAL A 8 5.66 3.36 -13.70
N VAL A 9 5.52 2.03 -13.68
CA VAL A 9 5.53 1.26 -12.43
C VAL A 9 6.85 1.48 -11.69
N LEU A 10 7.99 1.26 -12.34
CA LEU A 10 9.30 1.45 -11.72
C LEU A 10 9.49 2.88 -11.21
N GLY A 11 9.07 3.89 -11.96
CA GLY A 11 9.11 5.30 -11.54
C GLY A 11 8.26 5.56 -10.29
N CYS A 12 7.02 5.05 -10.25
CA CYS A 12 6.16 5.16 -9.08
C CYS A 12 6.77 4.48 -7.85
N TYR A 13 7.36 3.30 -8.01
CA TYR A 13 8.00 2.54 -6.92
C TYR A 13 9.32 3.17 -6.45
N LEU A 14 10.11 3.75 -7.35
CA LEU A 14 11.33 4.50 -7.01
C LEU A 14 11.00 5.78 -6.24
N LEU A 15 10.03 6.56 -6.72
CA LEU A 15 9.58 7.79 -6.06
C LEU A 15 8.90 7.48 -4.71
N SER A 16 8.20 6.36 -4.61
CA SER A 16 7.56 5.89 -3.38
C SER A 16 8.46 4.94 -2.59
N GLY A 17 9.75 4.84 -2.91
CA GLY A 17 10.69 3.89 -2.31
C GLY A 17 10.81 4.09 -0.80
N TRP A 18 10.68 5.34 -0.34
CA TRP A 18 10.64 5.65 1.09
C TRP A 18 9.32 5.20 1.74
N ALA A 19 8.17 5.33 1.08
CA ALA A 19 6.92 4.77 1.62
C ALA A 19 7.00 3.23 1.74
N LEU A 20 7.69 2.58 0.80
CA LEU A 20 7.90 1.13 0.77
C LEU A 20 8.90 0.69 1.85
N LEU A 21 10.01 1.41 2.01
CA LEU A 21 10.98 1.14 3.08
C LEU A 21 10.39 1.42 4.47
N ALA A 22 9.61 2.49 4.66
CA ALA A 22 8.89 2.75 5.91
C ALA A 22 7.87 1.64 6.22
N SER A 23 7.13 1.18 5.21
CA SER A 23 6.21 0.03 5.31
C SER A 23 6.94 -1.26 5.73
N LEU A 24 8.11 -1.51 5.16
CA LEU A 24 8.95 -2.67 5.48
C LEU A 24 9.62 -2.55 6.85
N MET A 25 10.05 -1.35 7.25
CA MET A 25 10.58 -1.10 8.58
C MET A 25 9.50 -1.23 9.65
N LEU A 26 8.24 -0.88 9.34
CA LEU A 26 7.12 -1.26 10.20
C LEU A 26 7.01 -2.77 10.30
N ALA A 27 6.89 -3.48 9.17
CA ALA A 27 6.74 -4.92 9.20
C ALA A 27 7.92 -5.66 9.86
N GLY A 28 9.15 -5.18 9.67
CA GLY A 28 10.39 -5.79 10.14
C GLY A 28 10.86 -5.31 11.52
N GLY A 29 10.74 -4.03 11.84
CA GLY A 29 11.03 -3.47 13.17
C GLY A 29 10.14 -4.06 14.27
N LEU A 30 8.93 -4.49 13.89
CA LEU A 30 8.01 -5.24 14.74
C LEU A 30 8.41 -6.69 15.00
N MET A 31 9.32 -7.27 14.21
CA MET A 31 9.91 -8.58 14.49
C MET A 31 11.14 -8.49 15.41
N VAL A 32 11.78 -7.32 15.51
CA VAL A 32 13.03 -7.11 16.27
C VAL A 32 12.78 -6.54 17.66
N MET A 33 11.70 -5.78 17.87
CA MET A 33 11.35 -5.31 19.21
C MET A 33 10.67 -6.45 20.00
N ASP A 34 11.37 -6.90 21.03
CA ASP A 34 11.04 -7.95 22.02
C ASP A 34 9.76 -7.70 22.86
N ARG A 35 8.86 -6.83 22.36
CA ARG A 35 7.53 -6.53 22.92
C ARG A 35 6.47 -6.79 21.86
N GLY A 36 6.36 -8.05 21.45
CA GLY A 36 5.38 -8.55 20.48
C GLY A 36 3.95 -8.11 20.80
N GLN A 37 3.55 -6.96 20.27
CA GLN A 37 2.16 -6.55 20.25
C GLN A 37 1.49 -7.25 19.06
N PRO A 38 0.54 -8.18 19.29
CA PRO A 38 -0.09 -8.93 18.20
C PRO A 38 -0.79 -8.01 17.18
N LEU A 39 -1.29 -6.85 17.62
CA LEU A 39 -1.87 -5.81 16.77
C LEU A 39 -0.87 -5.24 15.76
N ALA A 40 0.38 -5.07 16.18
CA ALA A 40 1.42 -4.53 15.34
C ALA A 40 1.85 -5.54 14.27
N MET A 41 2.04 -6.80 14.65
CA MET A 41 2.31 -7.88 13.69
C MET A 41 1.17 -8.01 12.67
N ALA A 42 -0.08 -7.92 13.12
CA ALA A 42 -1.24 -7.91 12.22
C ALA A 42 -1.23 -6.70 11.27
N GLY A 43 -0.92 -5.50 11.79
CA GLY A 43 -0.77 -4.29 10.97
C GLY A 43 0.31 -4.43 9.89
N GLY A 44 1.50 -4.91 10.26
CA GLY A 44 2.60 -5.17 9.33
C GLY A 44 2.24 -6.22 8.27
N ALA A 45 1.58 -7.31 8.66
CA ALA A 45 1.11 -8.33 7.72
C ALA A 45 0.09 -7.79 6.72
N LEU A 46 -0.83 -6.92 7.17
CA LEU A 46 -1.80 -6.25 6.30
C LEU A 46 -1.14 -5.27 5.32
N VAL A 47 -0.13 -4.50 5.76
CA VAL A 47 0.68 -3.65 4.86
C VAL A 47 1.35 -4.49 3.77
N LEU A 48 1.99 -5.59 4.16
CA LEU A 48 2.67 -6.49 3.23
C LEU A 48 1.68 -7.09 2.22
N LEU A 49 0.52 -7.54 2.70
CA LEU A 49 -0.54 -8.06 1.84
C LEU A 49 -1.02 -7.00 0.83
N ALA A 50 -1.23 -5.76 1.28
CA ALA A 50 -1.60 -4.65 0.42
C ALA A 50 -0.55 -4.41 -0.67
N TRP A 51 0.74 -4.42 -0.31
CA TRP A 51 1.85 -4.28 -1.27
C TRP A 51 1.93 -5.44 -2.26
N ILE A 52 1.75 -6.68 -1.81
CA ILE A 52 1.72 -7.85 -2.69
C ILE A 52 0.58 -7.71 -3.71
N CYS A 53 -0.64 -7.38 -3.25
CA CYS A 53 -1.76 -7.14 -4.15
C CYS A 53 -1.48 -6.00 -5.14
N HIS A 54 -0.86 -4.91 -4.68
CA HIS A 54 -0.48 -3.78 -5.54
C HIS A 54 0.54 -4.19 -6.62
N LEU A 55 1.57 -4.96 -6.24
CA LEU A 55 2.56 -5.50 -7.17
C LEU A 55 1.92 -6.43 -8.20
N MET A 56 1.06 -7.35 -7.76
CA MET A 56 0.32 -8.25 -8.66
C MET A 56 -0.52 -7.46 -9.67
N MET A 57 -1.26 -6.44 -9.21
CA MET A 57 -2.05 -5.57 -10.09
C MET A 57 -1.17 -4.82 -11.10
N SER A 58 -0.03 -4.28 -10.64
CA SER A 58 0.94 -3.55 -11.47
C SER A 58 1.53 -4.45 -12.55
N LEU A 59 1.99 -5.64 -12.19
CA LEU A 59 2.54 -6.63 -13.12
C LEU A 59 1.51 -7.07 -14.16
N ASN A 60 0.28 -7.35 -13.72
CA ASN A 60 -0.79 -7.73 -14.65
C ASN A 60 -1.12 -6.58 -15.60
N TRP A 61 -1.11 -5.33 -15.13
CA TRP A 61 -1.25 -4.18 -16.02
C TRP A 61 -0.11 -4.06 -17.05
N VAL A 62 1.15 -4.25 -16.62
CA VAL A 62 2.31 -4.24 -17.54
C VAL A 62 2.19 -5.32 -18.62
N LEU A 63 1.68 -6.49 -18.23
CA LEU A 63 1.39 -7.63 -19.13
C LEU A 63 0.07 -7.49 -19.90
N ASP A 64 -0.65 -6.37 -19.74
CA ASP A 64 -1.98 -6.12 -20.33
C ASP A 64 -3.04 -7.17 -19.98
N ARG A 65 -2.87 -7.84 -18.83
CA ARG A 65 -3.81 -8.79 -18.26
C ARG A 65 -4.68 -8.10 -17.22
N ARG A 66 -5.97 -8.45 -17.20
CA ARG A 66 -6.90 -7.99 -16.15
C ARG A 66 -7.05 -9.08 -15.10
N MET A 67 -7.04 -8.69 -13.84
CA MET A 67 -7.31 -9.59 -12.72
C MET A 67 -8.78 -9.54 -12.33
N GLY A 68 -9.26 -10.63 -11.72
CA GLY A 68 -10.58 -10.65 -11.08
C GLY A 68 -10.66 -9.70 -9.88
N ARG A 69 -11.88 -9.38 -9.43
CA ARG A 69 -12.13 -8.39 -8.37
C ARG A 69 -11.53 -8.74 -7.01
N GLY A 70 -11.22 -10.02 -6.77
CA GLY A 70 -10.70 -10.49 -5.47
C GLY A 70 -9.42 -9.76 -5.06
N ILE A 71 -8.43 -9.66 -5.95
CA ILE A 71 -7.13 -9.08 -5.60
C ILE A 71 -7.20 -7.56 -5.32
N PRO A 72 -7.86 -6.74 -6.16
CA PRO A 72 -8.03 -5.33 -5.86
C PRO A 72 -8.83 -5.09 -4.56
N VAL A 73 -9.87 -5.89 -4.30
CA VAL A 73 -10.67 -5.79 -3.06
C VAL A 73 -9.83 -6.17 -1.84
N VAL A 74 -9.16 -7.32 -1.87
CA VAL A 74 -8.30 -7.78 -0.77
C VAL A 74 -7.19 -6.77 -0.50
N GLY A 75 -6.51 -6.27 -1.53
CA GLY A 75 -5.46 -5.26 -1.38
C GLY A 75 -5.97 -3.96 -0.78
N THR A 76 -7.16 -3.50 -1.18
CA THR A 76 -7.78 -2.29 -0.63
C THR A 76 -8.19 -2.49 0.83
N LEU A 77 -8.81 -3.62 1.16
CA LEU A 77 -9.19 -3.95 2.54
C LEU A 77 -7.95 -4.10 3.44
N ALA A 78 -6.88 -4.70 2.94
CA ALA A 78 -5.63 -4.83 3.66
C ALA A 78 -4.98 -3.46 3.92
N ALA A 79 -4.96 -2.57 2.92
CA ALA A 79 -4.45 -1.20 3.08
C ALA A 79 -5.26 -0.41 4.11
N LEU A 80 -6.59 -0.48 4.04
CA LEU A 80 -7.48 0.19 5.01
C LEU A 80 -7.35 -0.40 6.40
N GLY A 81 -7.31 -1.73 6.53
CA GLY A 81 -7.14 -2.40 7.81
C GLY A 81 -5.81 -2.04 8.47
N SER A 82 -4.73 -1.98 7.70
CA SER A 82 -3.44 -1.50 8.20
C SER A 82 -3.50 -0.03 8.64
N ALA A 83 -4.06 0.85 7.81
CA ALA A 83 -4.17 2.28 8.15
C ALA A 83 -5.01 2.50 9.41
N LEU A 84 -6.07 1.71 9.59
CA LEU A 84 -6.85 1.69 10.81
C LEU A 84 -6.00 1.24 11.98
N LEU A 85 -5.23 0.16 11.89
CA LEU A 85 -4.42 -0.32 13.02
C LEU A 85 -3.29 0.65 13.44
N TRP A 86 -2.90 1.59 12.59
CA TRP A 86 -1.78 2.51 12.83
C TRP A 86 -1.77 3.21 14.21
N PRO A 87 -2.86 3.85 14.69
CA PRO A 87 -2.89 4.58 15.96
C PRO A 87 -2.71 3.67 17.19
N TRP A 88 -3.03 2.38 17.03
CA TRP A 88 -2.89 1.39 18.09
C TRP A 88 -1.47 0.79 18.13
N VAL A 89 -0.76 0.78 16.99
CA VAL A 89 0.60 0.28 16.87
C VAL A 89 1.63 1.32 17.33
N PHE A 90 1.38 2.59 17.02
CA PHE A 90 2.16 3.72 17.51
C PHE A 90 1.30 4.51 18.49
N PRO A 91 1.25 4.09 19.78
CA PRO A 91 0.49 4.80 20.78
C PRO A 91 0.98 6.25 20.82
N TRP A 92 0.04 7.16 20.57
CA TRP A 92 0.28 8.60 20.57
C TRP A 92 0.88 9.02 21.91
N ASP A 93 2.14 9.43 21.93
CA ASP A 93 2.67 10.14 23.09
C ASP A 93 1.98 11.50 23.14
N ALA A 94 1.26 11.79 24.23
CA ALA A 94 0.53 13.04 24.43
C ALA A 94 1.41 14.32 24.38
N ARG A 95 2.73 14.14 24.22
CA ARG A 95 3.74 15.20 24.04
C ARG A 95 4.10 15.46 22.58
N SER A 96 3.61 14.67 21.64
CA SER A 96 3.86 14.86 20.21
C SER A 96 3.19 16.14 19.75
N ASP A 97 3.97 17.09 19.26
CA ASP A 97 3.44 18.36 18.77
C ASP A 97 2.62 18.12 17.49
N LEU A 98 1.44 18.73 17.39
CA LEU A 98 0.55 18.55 16.23
C LEU A 98 1.26 18.89 14.91
N ASN A 99 2.19 19.85 14.96
CA ASN A 99 3.01 20.25 13.82
C ASN A 99 3.98 19.14 13.36
N GLU A 100 4.58 18.40 14.28
CA GLU A 100 5.45 17.27 13.91
C GLU A 100 4.65 16.16 13.25
N LEU A 101 3.44 15.92 13.75
CA LEU A 101 2.54 14.90 13.24
C LEU A 101 2.01 15.26 11.84
N LEU A 102 1.62 16.52 11.64
CA LEU A 102 1.24 17.07 10.32
C LEU A 102 2.42 17.03 9.35
N SER A 103 3.62 17.41 9.78
CA SER A 103 4.83 17.38 8.95
C SER A 103 5.15 15.95 8.50
N ALA A 104 5.23 15.01 9.44
CA ALA A 104 5.48 13.60 9.16
C ALA A 104 4.40 12.98 8.26
N SER A 105 3.12 13.28 8.51
CA SER A 105 2.00 12.81 7.70
C SER A 105 2.05 13.39 6.29
N SER A 106 2.33 14.69 6.14
CA SER A 106 2.40 15.35 4.83
C SER A 106 3.56 14.83 3.98
N LEU A 107 4.73 14.60 4.57
CA LEU A 107 5.86 13.97 3.91
C LEU A 107 5.53 12.54 3.48
N GLY A 108 4.92 11.76 4.38
CA GLY A 108 4.46 10.41 4.06
C GLY A 108 3.46 10.39 2.90
N LEU A 109 2.51 11.33 2.89
CA LEU A 109 1.50 11.43 1.84
C LEU A 109 2.12 11.83 0.49
N VAL A 110 3.01 12.82 0.48
CA VAL A 110 3.68 13.29 -0.75
C VAL A 110 4.55 12.17 -1.34
N LEU A 111 5.28 11.44 -0.49
CA LEU A 111 6.13 10.32 -0.92
C LEU A 111 5.31 9.11 -1.37
N ALA A 112 4.16 8.85 -0.74
CA ALA A 112 3.26 7.77 -1.15
C ALA A 112 2.40 8.14 -2.37
N LEU A 113 2.21 9.42 -2.67
CA LEU A 113 1.29 9.91 -3.70
C LEU A 113 1.45 9.23 -5.07
N PRO A 114 2.67 9.03 -5.62
CA PRO A 114 2.84 8.37 -6.91
C PRO A 114 2.31 6.93 -6.90
N SER A 115 2.54 6.20 -5.81
CA SER A 115 1.99 4.84 -5.63
C SER A 115 0.48 4.86 -5.40
N VAL A 116 -0.07 5.81 -4.65
CA VAL A 116 -1.52 5.94 -4.43
C VAL A 116 -2.25 6.22 -5.75
N LEU A 117 -1.73 7.13 -6.56
CA LEU A 117 -2.29 7.43 -7.88
C LEU A 117 -2.23 6.21 -8.79
N LEU A 118 -1.13 5.47 -8.78
CA LEU A 118 -1.01 4.20 -9.50
C LEU A 118 -2.02 3.17 -9.00
N ALA A 119 -2.23 3.03 -7.69
CA ALA A 119 -3.20 2.12 -7.10
C ALA A 119 -4.63 2.43 -7.58
N LEU A 120 -5.03 3.70 -7.54
CA LEU A 120 -6.35 4.16 -8.01
C LEU A 120 -6.53 3.88 -9.50
N TRP A 121 -5.48 4.12 -10.29
CA TRP A 121 -5.48 3.81 -11.71
C TRP A 121 -5.62 2.31 -11.97
N LEU A 122 -4.91 1.47 -11.21
CA LEU A 122 -4.98 0.01 -11.29
C LEU A 122 -6.35 -0.53 -10.85
N LEU A 123 -6.93 0.02 -9.78
CA LEU A 123 -8.29 -0.28 -9.34
C LEU A 123 -9.30 0.00 -10.44
N ARG A 124 -9.16 1.13 -11.13
CA ARG A 124 -9.99 1.45 -12.30
C ARG A 124 -9.77 0.47 -13.45
N PHE A 125 -8.51 0.15 -13.78
CA PHE A 125 -8.15 -0.76 -14.87
C PHE A 125 -8.69 -2.18 -14.64
N HIS A 126 -8.58 -2.70 -13.42
CA HIS A 126 -9.06 -4.05 -13.07
C HIS A 126 -10.55 -4.07 -12.70
N GLY A 127 -11.12 -2.96 -12.22
CA GLY A 127 -12.51 -2.87 -11.74
C GLY A 127 -13.58 -2.55 -12.80
N LEU A 128 -13.26 -1.79 -13.86
CA LEU A 128 -14.25 -1.30 -14.83
C LEU A 128 -14.75 -2.31 -15.89
N ARG A 129 -14.80 -3.61 -15.60
CA ARG A 129 -15.64 -4.54 -16.37
C ARG A 129 -16.70 -5.16 -15.46
N LEU A 130 -17.86 -4.51 -15.46
CA LEU A 130 -19.08 -4.90 -14.74
C LEU A 130 -20.16 -5.50 -15.65
N GLY A 131 -19.92 -5.80 -16.93
CA GLY A 131 -21.02 -6.18 -17.81
C GLY A 131 -20.64 -7.02 -19.02
N GLY A 132 -20.04 -8.20 -18.82
CA GLY A 132 -19.81 -9.09 -19.95
C GLY A 132 -19.21 -10.44 -19.58
N ARG A 133 -20.11 -11.39 -19.33
CA ARG A 133 -19.95 -12.87 -19.26
C ARG A 133 -20.26 -13.45 -17.89
N VAL A 134 -21.56 -13.52 -17.61
CA VAL A 134 -22.17 -14.82 -17.31
C VAL A 134 -22.30 -15.52 -18.68
N ARG A 135 -21.48 -16.53 -18.91
CA ARG A 135 -21.75 -17.61 -19.85
C ARG A 135 -21.53 -18.89 -19.07
#